data_AF-A0A834DZ87-F1
#
_entry.id   AF-A0A834DZ87-F1
#
_cell.length_a   1.000
_cell.length_b   1.000
_cell.length_c   1.000
_cell.angle_alpha   90.00
_cell.angle_beta   90.00
_cell.angle_gamma   90.00
#
_symmetry.space_group_name_H-M   'P 1'
#
loop_
_entity.id
_entity.type
_entity.pdbx_description
1 polymer ?
#
loop_
_entity_poly.entity_id
_entity_poly.type
_entity_poly.pdbx_seq_one_letter_code
_entity_poly.pdbx_strand_id
1 'polypeptide(L)'
;MKGTYISSVYLEEISSVISKIPKADFYVLEKTGLSIQNSTLFPVLLHLHIMEAMLYALLNTTFAQGGQHQVLSMNRSAVGKHFELMVGDTRTSGKELVKQFLLDSVLKEEPRVFFPSDKIVHYRQMFSSTEHYRIEELYDSLLQAVAFYELVVFAPEP
;
A
#
# COMPACT_ATOMS: atom_id res chain seq x y z
N MET A 1 14.51 11.16 4.71
CA MET A 1 15.73 11.24 5.55
C MET A 1 16.91 11.63 4.69
N LYS A 2 17.70 12.64 5.09
CA LYS A 2 18.83 13.18 4.32
C LYS A 2 20.11 12.38 4.59
N GLY A 3 20.22 11.18 4.01
CA GLY A 3 21.47 10.41 3.97
C GLY A 3 21.87 9.62 5.22
N THR A 4 21.22 9.82 6.37
CA THR A 4 21.51 9.07 7.61
C THR A 4 20.37 8.13 7.99
N TYR A 5 20.71 6.90 8.42
CA TYR A 5 19.76 5.85 8.83
C TYR A 5 19.75 5.70 10.36
N ILE A 6 19.17 6.67 11.07
CA ILE A 6 19.13 6.68 12.54
C ILE A 6 17.85 6.01 13.03
N SER A 7 17.97 4.89 13.76
CA SER A 7 16.83 4.11 14.22
C SER A 7 15.87 4.88 15.13
N SER A 8 16.35 5.76 16.01
CA SER A 8 15.47 6.56 16.87
C SER A 8 14.56 7.50 16.06
N VAL A 9 15.11 8.13 15.01
CA VAL A 9 14.34 8.99 14.11
C VAL A 9 13.29 8.18 13.34
N TYR A 10 13.63 6.98 12.85
CA TYR A 10 12.64 6.10 12.24
C TYR A 10 11.52 5.73 13.23
N LEU A 11 11.87 5.38 14.47
CA LEU A 11 10.89 5.02 15.49
C LEU A 11 9.93 6.17 15.78
N GLU A 12 10.44 7.39 15.95
CA GLU A 12 9.63 8.59 16.20
C GLU A 12 8.67 8.87 15.04
N GLU A 13 9.19 8.90 13.81
CA GLU A 13 8.40 9.20 12.62
C GLU A 13 7.34 8.11 12.34
N ILE A 14 7.73 6.84 12.39
CA ILE A 14 6.81 5.72 12.15
C ILE A 14 5.74 5.66 13.24
N SER A 15 6.10 5.87 14.50
CA SER A 15 5.12 5.90 15.60
C SER A 15 4.11 7.04 15.42
N SER A 16 4.56 8.22 14.97
CA SER A 16 3.68 9.35 14.63
C SER A 16 2.70 9.01 13.50
N VAL A 17 3.15 8.27 12.49
CA VAL A 17 2.28 7.80 11.40
C VAL A 17 1.29 6.74 11.90
N ILE A 18 1.75 5.70 12.59
CA ILE A 18 0.90 4.61 13.13
C ILE A 18 -0.20 5.17 14.04
N SER A 19 0.07 6.22 14.81
CA SER A 19 -0.91 6.84 15.70
C SER A 19 -2.17 7.37 14.98
N LYS A 20 -2.08 7.59 13.65
CA LYS A 20 -3.18 8.07 12.80
C LYS A 20 -3.88 6.94 12.06
N ILE A 21 -3.36 5.71 12.12
CA ILE A 21 -3.92 4.54 11.43
C ILE A 21 -4.95 3.88 12.36
N PRO A 22 -6.19 3.64 11.91
CA PRO A 22 -7.17 2.93 12.71
C PRO A 22 -6.77 1.46 12.96
N LYS A 23 -7.39 0.82 13.96
CA LYS A 23 -7.24 -0.63 14.16
C LYS A 23 -7.82 -1.41 12.98
N ALA A 24 -7.14 -2.47 12.56
CA ALA A 24 -7.56 -3.38 11.52
C ALA A 24 -7.16 -4.82 11.87
N ASP A 25 -7.80 -5.81 11.26
CA ASP A 25 -7.44 -7.23 11.44
C ASP A 25 -6.06 -7.52 10.83
N PHE A 26 -5.82 -6.97 9.64
CA PHE A 26 -4.55 -7.08 8.92
C PHE A 26 -4.05 -5.72 8.42
N TYR A 27 -2.74 -5.56 8.42
CA TYR A 27 -2.00 -4.44 7.83
C TYR A 27 -1.15 -4.98 6.68
N VAL A 28 -1.50 -4.63 5.44
CA VAL A 28 -0.85 -5.16 4.24
C VAL A 28 0.20 -4.17 3.74
N LEU A 29 1.46 -4.56 3.79
CA LEU A 29 2.61 -3.82 3.29
C LEU A 29 2.95 -4.26 1.87
N GLU A 30 3.59 -3.38 1.12
CA GLU A 30 4.12 -3.72 -0.18
C GLU A 30 5.45 -4.47 -0.06
N LYS A 31 5.57 -5.59 -0.78
CA LYS A 31 6.84 -6.28 -1.04
C LYS A 31 7.36 -5.91 -2.42
N THR A 32 8.39 -5.05 -2.46
CA THR A 32 9.07 -4.67 -3.70
C THR A 32 9.95 -5.80 -4.24
N GLY A 33 10.27 -5.74 -5.54
CA GLY A 33 11.19 -6.68 -6.21
C GLY A 33 12.67 -6.26 -6.16
N LEU A 34 13.05 -5.32 -5.29
CA LEU A 34 14.44 -4.85 -5.21
C LEU A 34 15.36 -5.94 -4.67
N SER A 35 16.39 -6.27 -5.44
CA SER A 35 17.38 -7.29 -5.07
C SER A 35 18.55 -6.67 -4.30
N ILE A 36 18.99 -7.35 -3.24
CA ILE A 36 20.22 -7.02 -2.51
C ILE A 36 21.48 -7.08 -3.39
N GLN A 37 21.41 -7.79 -4.51
CA GLN A 37 22.51 -7.88 -5.48
C GLN A 37 22.74 -6.56 -6.23
N ASN A 38 21.74 -5.66 -6.28
CA ASN A 38 21.90 -4.34 -6.88
C ASN A 38 22.41 -3.34 -5.84
N SER A 39 23.73 -3.23 -5.73
CA SER A 39 24.40 -2.34 -4.77
C SER A 39 24.04 -0.86 -4.93
N THR A 40 23.74 -0.40 -6.16
CA THR A 40 23.34 0.98 -6.45
C THR A 40 22.02 1.36 -5.75
N LEU A 41 21.12 0.40 -5.58
CA LEU A 41 19.82 0.61 -4.93
C LEU A 41 19.81 0.22 -3.45
N PHE A 42 20.95 -0.21 -2.89
CA PHE A 42 21.04 -0.64 -1.50
C PHE A 42 20.56 0.42 -0.49
N PRO A 43 20.84 1.73 -0.63
CA PRO A 43 20.30 2.72 0.31
C PRO A 43 18.76 2.76 0.33
N VAL A 44 18.12 2.58 -0.83
CA VAL A 44 16.65 2.51 -0.93
C VAL A 44 16.14 1.21 -0.31
N LEU A 45 16.79 0.09 -0.64
CA LEU A 45 16.45 -1.22 -0.07
C LEU A 45 16.57 -1.22 1.47
N LEU A 46 17.63 -0.63 2.02
CA LEU A 46 17.83 -0.49 3.45
C LEU A 46 16.73 0.35 4.11
N HIS A 47 16.35 1.47 3.49
CA HIS A 47 15.23 2.29 3.96
C HIS A 47 13.94 1.46 4.05
N LEU A 48 13.60 0.74 2.97
CA LEU A 48 12.40 -0.09 2.92
C LEU A 48 12.42 -1.22 3.95
N HIS A 49 13.55 -1.89 4.15
CA HIS A 49 13.67 -2.92 5.17
C HIS A 49 13.56 -2.39 6.60
N ILE A 50 14.08 -1.19 6.89
CA ILE A 50 13.89 -0.56 8.21
C ILE A 50 12.40 -0.23 8.43
N MET A 51 11.75 0.36 7.41
CA MET A 51 10.32 0.66 7.45
C MET A 51 9.50 -0.62 7.67
N GLU A 52 9.74 -1.66 6.88
CA GLU A 52 9.06 -2.96 7.01
C GLU A 52 9.28 -3.54 8.40
N ALA A 53 10.52 -3.64 8.88
CA ALA A 53 10.82 -4.22 10.19
C ALA A 53 10.11 -3.48 11.35
N MET A 54 10.11 -2.14 11.33
CA MET A 54 9.44 -1.36 12.36
C MET A 54 7.92 -1.44 12.27
N LEU A 55 7.34 -1.44 11.06
CA LEU A 55 5.90 -1.63 10.87
C LEU A 55 5.47 -3.02 11.34
N TYR A 56 6.23 -4.07 11.01
CA TYR A 56 6.01 -5.41 11.54
C TYR A 56 6.06 -5.44 13.07
N ALA A 57 7.04 -4.79 13.70
CA ALA A 57 7.15 -4.79 15.15
C ALA A 57 6.01 -4.01 15.85
N LEU A 58 5.64 -2.86 15.31
CA LEU A 58 4.73 -1.92 15.97
C LEU A 58 3.24 -2.19 15.69
N LEU A 59 2.89 -2.76 14.53
CA LEU A 59 1.49 -3.05 14.17
C LEU A 59 1.04 -4.45 14.59
N ASN A 60 1.97 -5.38 14.86
CA ASN A 60 1.65 -6.71 15.42
C ASN A 60 1.38 -6.65 16.93
N THR A 61 0.33 -5.93 17.33
CA THR A 61 0.04 -5.62 18.74
C THR A 61 -0.29 -6.84 19.61
N THR A 62 -0.73 -7.95 19.01
CA THR A 62 -1.14 -9.18 19.72
C THR A 62 -0.20 -10.38 19.49
N PHE A 63 0.86 -10.19 18.69
CA PHE A 63 1.75 -11.28 18.30
C PHE A 63 2.49 -11.90 19.49
N ALA A 64 2.88 -11.09 20.47
CA ALA A 64 3.60 -11.57 21.66
C ALA A 64 2.76 -12.54 22.51
N GLN A 65 1.43 -12.44 22.45
CA GLN A 65 0.52 -13.30 23.23
C GLN A 65 0.02 -14.50 22.43
N GLY A 66 -0.24 -14.34 21.13
CA GLY A 66 -0.91 -15.35 20.32
C GLY A 66 -0.10 -15.91 19.16
N GLY A 67 1.06 -15.35 18.83
CA GLY A 67 1.89 -15.76 17.69
C GLY A 67 1.26 -15.50 16.31
N GLN A 68 0.09 -14.85 16.25
CA GLN A 68 -0.61 -14.56 15.00
C GLN A 68 -0.10 -13.27 14.37
N HIS A 69 0.35 -13.37 13.13
CA HIS A 69 0.78 -12.21 12.35
C HIS A 69 -0.43 -11.42 11.84
N GLN A 70 -0.46 -10.13 12.15
CA GLN A 70 -1.40 -9.14 11.63
C GLN A 70 -0.80 -8.32 10.49
N VAL A 71 0.53 -8.28 10.36
CA VAL A 71 1.21 -7.59 9.26
C VAL A 71 1.60 -8.59 8.18
N LEU A 72 1.27 -8.29 6.92
CA LEU A 72 1.53 -9.13 5.76
C LEU A 72 2.27 -8.33 4.68
N SER A 73 3.09 -8.99 3.85
CA SER A 73 3.76 -8.33 2.72
C SER A 73 3.25 -8.91 1.39
N MET A 74 2.59 -8.08 0.57
CA MET A 74 1.99 -8.47 -0.71
C MET A 74 2.92 -8.12 -1.89
N ASN A 75 3.07 -9.04 -2.86
CA ASN A 75 3.99 -8.83 -3.97
C ASN A 75 3.51 -7.73 -4.94
N ARG A 76 4.30 -6.67 -5.10
CA ARG A 76 3.98 -5.52 -5.99
C ARG A 76 3.69 -5.96 -7.44
N SER A 77 4.44 -6.91 -7.97
CA SER A 77 4.29 -7.37 -9.35
C SER A 77 3.03 -8.23 -9.53
N ALA A 78 2.61 -8.98 -8.51
CA ALA A 78 1.34 -9.71 -8.52
C ALA A 78 0.15 -8.74 -8.55
N VAL A 79 0.19 -7.68 -7.74
CA VAL A 79 -0.80 -6.58 -7.79
C VAL A 79 -0.80 -5.91 -9.17
N GLY A 80 0.38 -5.65 -9.73
CA GLY A 80 0.51 -5.09 -11.08
C GLY A 80 -0.11 -5.97 -12.16
N LYS A 81 0.12 -7.29 -12.12
CA LYS A 81 -0.47 -8.26 -13.06
C LYS A 81 -1.99 -8.31 -12.93
N HIS A 82 -2.50 -8.30 -11.70
CA HIS A 82 -3.95 -8.33 -11.41
C HIS A 82 -4.71 -7.16 -12.03
N PHE A 83 -4.10 -5.98 -12.10
CA PHE A 83 -4.69 -4.80 -12.71
C PHE A 83 -4.20 -4.52 -14.13
N GLU A 84 -3.51 -5.48 -14.77
CA GLU A 84 -2.98 -5.34 -16.13
C GLU A 84 -2.05 -4.11 -16.31
N LEU A 85 -1.34 -3.73 -15.23
CA LEU A 85 -0.42 -2.59 -15.20
C LEU A 85 1.03 -2.97 -15.55
N MET A 86 1.28 -4.17 -16.07
CA MET A 86 2.63 -4.62 -16.39
C MET A 86 2.99 -4.35 -17.84
N VAL A 87 4.15 -3.74 -18.09
CA VAL A 87 4.79 -3.64 -19.41
C VAL A 87 6.14 -4.32 -19.32
N GLY A 88 6.22 -5.54 -19.88
CA GLY A 88 7.33 -6.44 -19.60
C GLY A 88 7.40 -6.76 -18.10
N ASP A 89 8.57 -6.53 -17.50
CA ASP A 89 8.79 -6.74 -16.05
C ASP A 89 8.56 -5.49 -15.20
N THR A 90 8.18 -4.36 -15.81
CA THR A 90 8.00 -3.08 -15.11
C THR A 90 6.52 -2.76 -14.94
N ARG A 91 6.13 -2.32 -13.74
CA ARG A 91 4.76 -1.87 -13.45
C ARG A 91 4.60 -0.39 -13.82
N THR A 92 3.53 -0.06 -14.54
CA THR A 92 3.11 1.31 -14.87
C THR A 92 2.27 1.93 -13.75
N SER A 93 1.99 3.23 -13.86
CA SER A 93 1.18 3.95 -12.86
C SER A 93 -0.26 3.44 -12.83
N GLY A 94 -0.80 3.27 -11.63
CA GLY A 94 -2.19 2.92 -11.38
C GLY A 94 -3.15 4.12 -11.33
N LYS A 95 -2.66 5.33 -11.59
CA LYS A 95 -3.41 6.59 -11.41
C LYS A 95 -4.75 6.61 -12.16
N GLU A 96 -4.75 6.25 -13.44
CA GLU A 96 -5.97 6.28 -14.27
C GLU A 96 -7.01 5.25 -13.79
N LEU A 97 -6.55 4.11 -13.26
CA LEU A 97 -7.45 3.11 -12.68
C LEU A 97 -8.13 3.62 -11.40
N VAL A 98 -7.37 4.29 -10.52
CA VAL A 98 -7.91 4.92 -9.31
C VAL A 98 -8.88 6.06 -9.66
N LYS A 99 -8.56 6.85 -10.68
CA LYS A 99 -9.47 7.86 -11.22
C LYS A 99 -10.78 7.23 -11.67
N GLN A 100 -10.71 6.09 -12.37
CA GLN A 100 -11.89 5.36 -12.80
C GLN A 100 -12.70 4.83 -11.61
N PHE A 101 -12.05 4.28 -10.56
CA PHE A 101 -12.75 3.84 -9.35
C PHE A 101 -13.54 4.98 -8.67
N LEU A 102 -12.95 6.18 -8.58
CA LEU A 102 -13.62 7.36 -8.02
C LEU A 102 -14.84 7.81 -8.85
N LEU A 103 -14.87 7.53 -10.16
CA LEU A 103 -16.00 7.82 -11.04
C LEU A 103 -17.05 6.69 -10.98
N ASP A 104 -16.61 5.44 -11.12
CA ASP A 104 -17.45 4.25 -11.22
C ASP A 104 -18.24 3.95 -9.95
N SER A 105 -17.70 4.28 -8.77
CA SER A 105 -18.35 4.05 -7.47
C SER A 105 -19.74 4.70 -7.32
N VAL A 106 -20.08 5.65 -8.18
CA VAL A 106 -21.40 6.30 -8.23
C VAL A 106 -22.23 5.83 -9.44
N LEU A 107 -21.56 5.33 -10.48
CA LEU A 107 -22.16 5.10 -11.81
C LEU A 107 -22.48 3.64 -12.09
N LYS A 108 -21.80 2.70 -11.44
CA LYS A 108 -21.97 1.26 -11.68
C LYS A 108 -22.78 0.62 -10.56
N GLU A 109 -23.54 -0.40 -10.93
CA GLU A 109 -24.31 -1.24 -9.99
C GLU A 109 -23.38 -2.06 -9.09
N GLU A 110 -22.30 -2.60 -9.66
CA GLU A 110 -21.29 -3.39 -8.95
C GLU A 110 -19.87 -2.82 -9.17
N PRO A 111 -19.50 -1.72 -8.51
CA PRO A 111 -18.14 -1.20 -8.54
C PRO A 111 -17.19 -2.10 -7.72
N ARG A 112 -15.94 -2.22 -8.17
CA ARG A 112 -14.89 -2.98 -7.45
C ARG A 112 -14.55 -2.40 -6.07
N VAL A 113 -14.83 -1.10 -5.88
CA VAL A 113 -14.65 -0.40 -4.60
C VAL A 113 -15.72 0.67 -4.43
N PHE A 114 -16.24 0.78 -3.21
CA PHE A 114 -17.22 1.78 -2.83
C PHE A 114 -16.55 2.86 -1.98
N PHE A 115 -16.91 4.13 -2.21
CA PHE A 115 -16.50 5.24 -1.36
C PHE A 115 -17.70 5.79 -0.60
N PRO A 116 -17.61 5.98 0.73
CA PRO A 116 -18.69 6.56 1.52
C PRO A 116 -19.11 7.93 0.98
N SER A 117 -20.42 8.19 0.97
CA SER A 117 -20.99 9.42 0.39
C SER A 117 -20.52 10.68 1.10
N ASP A 118 -20.23 10.61 2.40
CA ASP A 118 -19.68 11.70 3.21
C ASP A 118 -18.19 11.97 2.95
N LYS A 119 -17.47 11.02 2.30
CA LYS A 119 -16.03 11.10 2.04
C LYS A 119 -15.68 11.28 0.56
N ILE A 120 -16.52 10.83 -0.36
CA ILE A 120 -16.18 10.78 -1.80
C ILE A 120 -15.84 12.16 -2.39
N VAL A 121 -16.51 13.22 -1.95
CA VAL A 121 -16.20 14.60 -2.39
C VAL A 121 -14.79 14.99 -1.96
N HIS A 122 -14.41 14.69 -0.71
CA HIS A 122 -13.08 14.94 -0.19
C HIS A 122 -12.02 14.13 -0.94
N TYR A 123 -12.26 12.85 -1.22
CA TYR A 123 -11.31 12.01 -1.96
C TYR A 123 -11.10 12.47 -3.40
N ARG A 124 -12.16 12.91 -4.09
CA ARG A 124 -12.05 13.50 -5.43
C ARG A 124 -11.23 14.80 -5.40
N GLN A 125 -11.49 15.68 -4.43
CA GLN A 125 -10.70 16.90 -4.26
C GLN A 125 -9.23 16.61 -3.95
N MET A 126 -8.96 15.65 -3.07
CA MET A 126 -7.60 15.21 -2.77
C MET A 126 -6.89 14.69 -4.03
N PHE A 127 -7.56 13.84 -4.81
CA PHE A 127 -7.02 13.33 -6.08
C PHE A 127 -6.71 14.45 -7.08
N SER A 128 -7.64 15.39 -7.29
CA SER A 128 -7.43 16.53 -8.20
C SER A 128 -6.31 17.47 -7.71
N SER A 129 -6.25 17.75 -6.41
CA SER A 129 -5.19 18.62 -5.84
C SER A 129 -3.79 18.03 -5.95
N THR A 130 -3.71 16.70 -6.09
CA THR A 130 -2.47 15.95 -6.20
C THR A 130 -2.16 15.52 -7.63
N GLU A 131 -3.00 15.89 -8.61
CA GLU A 131 -2.89 15.40 -9.98
C GLU A 131 -1.57 15.77 -10.67
N HIS A 132 -0.98 16.90 -10.27
CA HIS A 132 0.31 17.39 -10.78
C HIS A 132 1.52 16.86 -10.00
N TYR A 133 1.31 16.18 -8.88
CA TYR A 133 2.38 15.61 -8.06
C TYR A 133 2.48 14.09 -8.31
N ARG A 134 3.71 13.55 -8.27
CA ARG A 134 3.91 12.10 -8.29
C ARG A 134 3.69 11.56 -6.89
N ILE A 135 2.49 11.01 -6.66
CA ILE A 135 2.04 10.43 -5.39
C ILE A 135 1.54 8.99 -5.59
N GLU A 136 2.36 8.17 -6.27
CA GLU A 136 2.01 6.81 -6.65
C GLU A 136 1.66 5.93 -5.44
N GLU A 137 2.27 6.18 -4.28
CA GLU A 137 2.01 5.44 -3.05
C GLU A 137 0.55 5.55 -2.60
N LEU A 138 -0.11 6.70 -2.84
CA LEU A 138 -1.54 6.86 -2.54
C LEU A 138 -2.37 5.93 -3.44
N TYR A 139 -2.07 5.90 -4.73
CA TYR A 139 -2.79 5.09 -5.70
C TYR A 139 -2.55 3.59 -5.44
N ASP A 140 -1.29 3.23 -5.25
CA ASP A 140 -0.86 1.85 -5.01
C ASP A 140 -1.43 1.30 -3.70
N SER A 141 -1.58 2.12 -2.66
CA SER A 141 -2.19 1.67 -1.41
C SER A 141 -3.65 1.22 -1.59
N LEU A 142 -4.45 1.96 -2.37
CA LEU A 142 -5.83 1.60 -2.68
C LEU A 142 -5.89 0.35 -3.58
N LEU A 143 -5.06 0.32 -4.62
CA LEU A 143 -5.01 -0.83 -5.52
C LEU A 143 -4.60 -2.11 -4.79
N GLN A 144 -3.60 -2.04 -3.92
CA GLN A 144 -3.19 -3.18 -3.10
C GLN A 144 -4.32 -3.66 -2.18
N ALA A 145 -5.08 -2.76 -1.56
CA ALA A 145 -6.22 -3.14 -0.73
C ALA A 145 -7.31 -3.86 -1.55
N VAL A 146 -7.67 -3.33 -2.72
CA VAL A 146 -8.66 -3.98 -3.62
C VAL A 146 -8.16 -5.36 -4.08
N ALA A 147 -6.91 -5.46 -4.51
CA ALA A 147 -6.31 -6.72 -4.91
C ALA A 147 -6.24 -7.73 -3.75
N PHE A 148 -5.98 -7.29 -2.52
CA PHE A 148 -5.97 -8.17 -1.35
C PHE A 148 -7.33 -8.84 -1.15
N TYR A 149 -8.43 -8.06 -1.22
CA TYR A 149 -9.76 -8.63 -1.11
C TYR A 149 -10.09 -9.58 -2.25
N GLU A 150 -9.82 -9.19 -3.49
CA GLU A 150 -10.16 -10.00 -4.67
C GLU A 150 -9.31 -11.28 -4.80
N LEU A 151 -8.04 -11.25 -4.41
CA LEU A 151 -7.11 -12.39 -4.57
C LEU A 151 -6.98 -13.27 -3.34
N VAL A 152 -7.30 -12.77 -2.14
CA VAL A 152 -7.06 -13.51 -0.88
C VAL A 152 -8.36 -13.75 -0.12
N VAL A 153 -9.27 -12.77 -0.06
CA VAL A 153 -10.49 -12.89 0.77
C VAL A 153 -11.63 -13.53 -0.01
N PHE A 154 -11.83 -13.12 -1.26
CA PHE A 154 -12.91 -13.58 -2.14
C PHE A 154 -12.41 -14.46 -3.29
N ALA A 155 -11.20 -15.02 -3.16
CA ALA A 155 -10.62 -15.86 -4.19
C ALA A 155 -11.61 -16.99 -4.56
N PRO A 156 -11.89 -17.21 -5.86
CA PRO A 156 -12.68 -18.36 -6.26
C PRO A 156 -11.96 -19.64 -5.82
N GLU A 157 -12.72 -20.62 -5.32
CA GLU A 157 -12.16 -21.94 -4.98
C GLU A 157 -11.45 -22.54 -6.21
N PRO A 158 -10.32 -23.24 -6.02
CA PRO A 158 -9.49 -23.78 -7.10
C PRO A 158 -10.19 -24.85 -7.94
#